data_AF-A0A2A4X495-F1
#
_entry.id   AF-A0A2A4X495-F1
#
_cell.length_a   1.000
_cell.length_b   1.000
_cell.length_c   1.000
_cell.angle_alpha   90.00
_cell.angle_beta   90.00
_cell.angle_gamma   90.00
#
_symmetry.space_group_name_H-M   'P 1'
#
loop_
_entity.id
_entity.type
_entity.pdbx_description
1 polymer ?
#
loop_
_entity_poly.entity_id
_entity_poly.type
_entity_poly.pdbx_seq_one_letter_code
_entity_poly.pdbx_strand_id
1 'polypeptide(L)'
;MSSKSLMLIATSSMLMFGCQTKAGTGALTGGALGVGIGAIAGGPQGAIIGGAAGAIAGGLIGAYLDETDRNNLRDRSPRTYRRIDQGEKLNVKDIINLHKAHVSPNKIIGLIDKTDSHFVLNTYQIDKLRSQGVSEKVINYMMNNT
;
A
#
# COMPACT_ATOMS: atom_id res chain seq x y z
N MET A 1 5.74 0.20 55.86
CA MET A 1 6.70 0.24 54.74
C MET A 1 6.07 -0.45 53.54
N SER A 2 6.30 0.09 52.34
CA SER A 2 5.97 -0.47 51.02
C SER A 2 4.53 -0.27 50.52
N SER A 3 4.37 0.62 49.53
CA SER A 3 4.17 0.17 48.13
C SER A 3 3.98 1.38 47.20
N LYS A 4 4.39 1.21 45.93
CA LYS A 4 3.76 1.73 44.69
C LYS A 4 4.51 2.66 43.74
N SER A 5 5.63 3.28 44.09
CA SER A 5 6.35 4.09 43.11
C SER A 5 7.81 3.67 42.99
N LEU A 6 8.12 2.77 42.06
CA LEU A 6 9.41 2.81 41.34
C LEU A 6 9.44 1.85 40.14
N MET A 7 8.31 1.63 39.47
CA MET A 7 8.23 0.77 38.29
C MET A 7 8.31 1.60 37.01
N LEU A 8 9.38 2.38 36.83
CA LEU A 8 9.47 3.24 35.64
C LEU A 8 10.83 3.44 34.98
N ILE A 9 12.00 3.15 35.56
CA ILE A 9 13.26 3.49 34.85
C ILE A 9 14.38 2.51 35.17
N ALA A 10 14.71 1.64 34.21
CA ALA A 10 16.02 1.01 33.97
C ALA A 10 15.80 -0.14 32.96
N THR A 11 15.73 0.13 31.66
CA THR A 11 16.90 0.30 30.78
C THR A 11 17.88 -0.88 30.88
N SER A 12 17.79 -1.76 29.88
CA SER A 12 18.90 -2.48 29.24
C SER A 12 19.68 -3.48 30.09
N SER A 13 19.37 -4.78 29.97
CA SER A 13 20.33 -5.86 29.63
C SER A 13 19.75 -7.24 29.96
N MET A 14 19.17 -7.94 28.96
CA MET A 14 19.33 -9.40 28.76
C MET A 14 18.62 -9.85 27.47
N LEU A 15 19.29 -9.67 26.34
CA LEU A 15 19.00 -10.40 25.10
C LEU A 15 19.70 -11.76 25.18
N MET A 16 19.05 -12.80 25.67
CA MET A 16 19.39 -14.19 25.36
C MET A 16 18.24 -15.13 25.75
N PHE A 17 17.21 -15.22 24.91
CA PHE A 17 16.38 -16.43 24.80
C PHE A 17 15.96 -16.57 23.33
N GLY A 18 16.76 -17.33 22.58
CA GLY A 18 16.31 -17.89 21.33
C GLY A 18 15.27 -18.97 21.62
N CYS A 19 14.05 -18.80 21.12
CA CYS A 19 13.12 -19.89 20.94
C CYS A 19 12.90 -20.08 19.44
N GLN A 20 13.34 -21.24 18.99
CA GLN A 20 13.40 -21.71 17.63
C GLN A 20 11.97 -21.99 17.10
N THR A 21 11.50 -21.19 16.15
CA THR A 21 10.54 -21.67 15.13
C THR A 21 10.79 -20.97 13.79
N LYS A 22 10.86 -21.79 12.74
CA LYS A 22 11.25 -21.46 11.37
C LYS A 22 10.16 -20.61 10.71
N ALA A 23 10.47 -19.34 10.39
CA ALA A 23 9.81 -18.47 9.39
C ALA A 23 10.15 -16.97 9.60
N GLY A 24 10.96 -16.61 10.61
CA GLY A 24 11.10 -15.22 11.05
C GLY A 24 12.40 -14.47 10.69
N THR A 25 13.36 -15.08 10.00
CA THR A 25 14.69 -14.46 9.86
C THR A 25 14.83 -13.53 8.63
N GLY A 26 13.88 -13.53 7.70
CA GLY A 26 13.91 -12.61 6.55
C GLY A 26 13.38 -11.20 6.85
N ALA A 27 12.57 -11.03 7.89
CA ALA A 27 11.85 -9.78 8.14
C ALA A 27 12.47 -8.89 9.24
N LEU A 28 13.30 -9.46 10.11
CA LEU A 28 13.75 -8.76 11.32
C LEU A 28 15.05 -7.94 11.15
N THR A 29 15.86 -8.21 10.12
CA THR A 29 17.20 -7.59 10.01
C THR A 29 17.36 -6.64 8.82
N GLY A 30 16.37 -6.49 7.95
CA GLY A 30 16.46 -5.56 6.83
C GLY A 30 15.10 -5.16 6.27
N GLY A 31 14.53 -4.06 6.77
CA GLY A 31 13.55 -3.27 6.01
C GLY A 31 12.11 -3.78 5.90
N ALA A 32 11.69 -4.81 6.65
CA ALA A 32 10.33 -5.39 6.52
C ALA A 32 9.47 -5.33 7.79
N LEU A 33 9.73 -4.39 8.71
CA LEU A 33 8.88 -4.18 9.90
C LEU A 33 7.54 -3.48 9.59
N GLY A 34 7.23 -3.23 8.32
CA GLY A 34 5.96 -2.63 7.88
C GLY A 34 4.96 -3.60 7.23
N VAL A 35 5.37 -4.81 6.88
CA VAL A 35 4.55 -5.70 6.05
C VAL A 35 4.59 -7.11 6.62
N GLY A 36 3.55 -7.51 7.35
CA GLY A 36 3.31 -8.95 7.51
C GLY A 36 2.94 -9.47 8.89
N ILE A 37 2.26 -8.73 9.77
CA ILE A 37 1.54 -9.42 10.86
C ILE A 37 0.20 -9.97 10.33
N GLY A 38 -0.47 -9.23 9.44
CA GLY A 38 -1.76 -9.66 8.87
C GLY A 38 -1.67 -10.86 7.93
N ALA A 39 -0.69 -10.90 7.02
CA ALA A 39 -0.58 -11.97 6.03
C ALA A 39 -0.23 -13.34 6.66
N ILE A 40 0.51 -13.34 7.77
CA ILE A 40 0.97 -14.57 8.44
C ILE A 40 -0.14 -15.17 9.32
N ALA A 41 -1.04 -14.33 9.87
CA ALA A 41 -2.10 -14.78 10.78
C ALA A 41 -3.43 -15.14 10.08
N GLY A 42 -3.72 -14.62 8.88
CA GLY A 42 -5.06 -14.75 8.27
C GLY A 42 -5.12 -15.08 6.79
N GLY A 43 -4.00 -15.47 6.15
CA GLY A 43 -3.97 -15.73 4.71
C GLY A 43 -4.31 -14.48 3.86
N PRO A 44 -4.86 -14.61 2.65
CA PRO A 44 -5.21 -13.46 1.80
C PRO A 44 -6.19 -12.49 2.48
N GLN A 45 -7.11 -12.98 3.34
CA GLN A 45 -7.95 -12.11 4.17
C GLN A 45 -7.14 -11.35 5.23
N GLY A 46 -6.14 -11.98 5.84
CA GLY A 46 -5.25 -11.34 6.80
C GLY A 46 -4.35 -10.27 6.18
N ALA A 47 -3.94 -10.44 4.91
CA ALA A 47 -3.24 -9.40 4.16
C ALA A 47 -4.13 -8.17 3.90
N ILE A 48 -5.43 -8.37 3.68
CA ILE A 48 -6.41 -7.28 3.53
C ILE A 48 -6.58 -6.51 4.86
N ILE A 49 -6.72 -7.22 5.98
CA ILE A 49 -6.88 -6.61 7.31
C ILE A 49 -5.57 -5.94 7.78
N GLY A 50 -4.42 -6.59 7.58
CA GLY A 50 -3.10 -6.04 7.89
C GLY A 50 -2.74 -4.84 7.01
N GLY A 51 -3.13 -4.86 5.73
CA GLY A 51 -3.02 -3.72 4.83
C GLY A 51 -3.91 -2.55 5.24
N ALA A 52 -5.13 -2.83 5.72
CA ALA A 52 -6.04 -1.79 6.23
C ALA A 52 -5.52 -1.15 7.53
N ALA A 53 -5.04 -1.94 8.49
CA ALA A 53 -4.45 -1.41 9.72
C ALA A 53 -3.15 -0.65 9.45
N GLY A 54 -2.30 -1.15 8.53
CA GLY A 54 -1.10 -0.46 8.06
C GLY A 54 -1.40 0.84 7.32
N ALA A 55 -2.50 0.91 6.56
CA ALA A 55 -2.95 2.12 5.87
C ALA A 55 -3.38 3.23 6.84
N ILE A 56 -4.04 2.87 7.94
CA ILE A 56 -4.46 3.84 8.98
C ILE A 56 -3.23 4.45 9.67
N ALA A 57 -2.18 3.66 9.88
CA ALA A 57 -0.96 4.13 10.55
C ALA A 57 0.08 4.76 9.60
N GLY A 58 0.12 4.38 8.31
CA GLY A 58 1.21 4.69 7.38
C GLY A 58 0.78 5.29 6.02
N GLY A 59 -0.51 5.61 5.84
CA GLY A 59 -1.04 6.17 4.60
C GLY A 59 -1.35 5.12 3.53
N LEU A 60 -2.21 5.46 2.57
CA LEU A 60 -2.63 4.55 1.50
C LEU A 60 -1.46 4.09 0.62
N ILE A 61 -0.46 4.95 0.42
CA ILE A 61 0.74 4.59 -0.34
C ILE A 61 1.53 3.48 0.33
N GLY A 62 1.79 3.59 1.64
CA GLY A 62 2.54 2.57 2.38
C GLY A 62 1.83 1.21 2.45
N ALA A 63 0.50 1.20 2.29
CA ALA A 63 -0.29 -0.02 2.31
C ALA A 63 -0.47 -0.68 0.94
N TYR A 64 -0.45 0.08 -0.16
CA TYR A 64 -0.79 -0.41 -1.51
C TYR A 64 0.36 -0.37 -2.51
N LEU A 65 1.35 0.50 -2.30
CA LEU A 65 2.52 0.64 -3.17
C LEU A 65 3.77 0.13 -2.44
N ASP A 66 4.61 -0.60 -3.16
CA ASP A 66 5.90 -1.03 -2.61
C ASP A 66 6.89 0.13 -2.71
N GLU A 67 8.03 0.05 -2.01
CA GLU A 67 9.03 1.14 -2.00
C GLU A 67 9.49 1.54 -3.42
N THR A 68 9.64 0.57 -4.33
CA THR A 68 9.97 0.83 -5.74
C THR A 68 8.84 1.56 -6.48
N ASP A 69 7.59 1.13 -6.32
CA ASP A 69 6.43 1.78 -6.94
C ASP A 69 6.28 3.21 -6.43
N ARG A 70 6.42 3.39 -5.12
CA ARG A 70 6.39 4.67 -4.41
C ARG A 70 7.44 5.63 -4.94
N ASN A 71 8.69 5.18 -5.05
CA ASN A 71 9.79 6.04 -5.51
C ASN A 71 9.62 6.40 -6.99
N ASN A 72 9.29 5.43 -7.83
CA ASN A 72 9.00 5.68 -9.24
C ASN A 72 7.83 6.66 -9.43
N LEU A 73 6.75 6.49 -8.67
CA LEU A 73 5.58 7.35 -8.76
C LEU A 73 5.86 8.75 -8.22
N ARG A 74 6.61 8.87 -7.11
CA ARG A 74 7.00 10.15 -6.51
C ARG A 74 7.86 10.97 -7.47
N ASP A 75 8.80 10.32 -8.15
CA ASP A 75 9.71 10.98 -9.10
C ASP A 75 8.99 11.36 -10.40
N ARG A 76 8.12 10.49 -10.92
CA ARG A 76 7.39 10.73 -12.17
C ARG A 76 6.18 11.64 -12.02
N SER A 77 5.43 11.50 -10.93
CA SER A 77 4.20 12.25 -10.65
C SER A 77 4.02 12.52 -9.15
N PRO A 78 4.70 13.55 -8.60
CA PRO A 78 4.56 13.94 -7.19
C PRO A 78 3.16 14.48 -6.86
N ARG A 79 2.35 14.83 -7.87
CA ARG A 79 0.94 15.21 -7.72
C ARG A 79 0.06 13.97 -7.50
N THR A 80 0.21 12.94 -8.34
CA THR A 80 -0.54 11.69 -8.20
C THR A 80 -0.17 10.99 -6.90
N TYR A 81 1.12 11.01 -6.54
CA TYR A 81 1.59 10.53 -5.24
C TYR A 81 0.82 11.16 -4.07
N ARG A 82 0.76 12.50 -4.00
CA ARG A 82 0.05 13.19 -2.91
C ARG A 82 -1.45 12.90 -2.88
N ARG A 83 -2.10 12.86 -4.05
CA ARG A 83 -3.53 12.51 -4.13
C ARG A 83 -3.82 11.17 -3.48
N ILE A 84 -3.02 10.15 -3.81
CA ILE A 84 -3.20 8.81 -3.23
C ILE A 84 -2.92 8.83 -1.74
N ASP A 85 -1.84 9.46 -1.31
CA ASP A 85 -1.47 9.55 0.11
C ASP A 85 -2.56 10.23 0.96
N GLN A 86 -3.21 11.24 0.39
CA GLN A 86 -4.30 11.99 1.00
C GLN A 86 -5.68 11.34 0.84
N GLY A 87 -5.77 10.20 0.13
CA GLY A 87 -7.06 9.56 -0.18
C GLY A 87 -7.95 10.37 -1.11
N GLU A 88 -7.38 11.28 -1.90
CA GLU A 88 -8.12 12.07 -2.88
C GLU A 88 -8.52 11.23 -4.09
N LYS A 89 -9.66 11.59 -4.69
CA LYS A 89 -10.17 11.00 -5.92
C LYS A 89 -9.17 11.17 -7.07
N LEU A 90 -8.89 10.06 -7.73
CA LEU A 90 -8.00 9.94 -8.88
C LEU A 90 -8.73 10.29 -10.17
N ASN A 91 -8.00 10.85 -11.12
CA ASN A 91 -8.51 11.10 -12.47
C ASN A 91 -7.80 10.20 -13.51
N VAL A 92 -8.26 10.23 -14.76
CA VAL A 92 -7.70 9.42 -15.85
C VAL A 92 -6.18 9.65 -16.04
N LYS A 93 -5.69 10.88 -15.80
CA LYS A 93 -4.25 11.18 -15.88
C LYS A 93 -3.47 10.50 -14.75
N ASP A 94 -4.04 10.41 -13.55
CA ASP A 94 -3.43 9.69 -12.44
C ASP A 94 -3.29 8.19 -12.74
N ILE A 95 -4.29 7.58 -13.38
CA ILE A 95 -4.22 6.17 -13.82
C ILE A 95 -3.10 5.95 -14.84
N ILE A 96 -2.95 6.87 -15.80
CA ILE A 96 -1.85 6.82 -16.78
C ILE A 96 -0.50 6.96 -16.07
N ASN A 97 -0.39 7.86 -15.09
CA ASN A 97 0.85 8.07 -14.33
C ASN A 97 1.23 6.85 -13.49
N LEU A 98 0.24 6.21 -12.87
CA LEU A 98 0.43 4.96 -12.14
C LEU A 98 0.97 3.85 -13.04
N HIS A 99 0.37 3.67 -14.22
CA HIS A 99 0.89 2.72 -15.21
C HIS A 99 2.32 3.05 -15.65
N LYS A 100 2.61 4.33 -15.94
CA LYS A 100 3.96 4.80 -16.32
C LYS A 100 4.99 4.65 -15.20
N ALA A 101 4.55 4.63 -13.94
CA ALA A 101 5.38 4.32 -12.79
C ALA A 101 5.58 2.80 -12.59
N HIS A 102 5.10 1.98 -13.53
CA HIS A 102 5.14 0.52 -13.51
C HIS A 102 4.31 -0.11 -12.38
N VAL A 103 3.34 0.64 -11.83
CA VAL A 103 2.42 0.10 -10.82
C VAL A 103 1.54 -0.98 -11.46
N SER A 104 1.50 -2.15 -10.83
CA SER A 104 0.76 -3.30 -11.38
C SER A 104 -0.75 -3.01 -11.52
N PRO A 105 -1.43 -3.59 -12.53
CA PRO A 105 -2.87 -3.41 -12.74
C PRO A 105 -3.74 -3.64 -11.49
N ASN A 106 -3.42 -4.66 -10.69
CA ASN A 106 -4.17 -4.99 -9.47
C ASN A 106 -4.04 -3.91 -8.39
N LYS A 107 -2.83 -3.32 -8.24
CA LYS A 107 -2.60 -2.23 -7.31
C LYS A 107 -3.34 -0.96 -7.75
N ILE A 108 -3.33 -0.67 -9.05
CA ILE A 108 -4.10 0.46 -9.62
C ILE A 108 -5.59 0.31 -9.30
N ILE A 109 -6.16 -0.88 -9.53
CA ILE A 109 -7.57 -1.18 -9.21
C ILE A 109 -7.84 -1.01 -7.71
N GLY A 110 -6.97 -1.54 -6.85
CA GLY A 110 -7.09 -1.36 -5.39
C GLY A 110 -7.06 0.11 -4.96
N LEU A 111 -6.24 0.93 -5.60
CA LEU A 111 -6.20 2.38 -5.35
C LEU A 111 -7.47 3.08 -5.82
N ILE A 112 -8.03 2.69 -6.96
CA ILE A 112 -9.31 3.21 -7.45
C ILE A 112 -10.41 2.96 -6.41
N ASP A 113 -10.49 1.73 -5.87
CA ASP A 113 -11.44 1.35 -4.81
C ASP A 113 -11.21 2.15 -3.53
N LYS A 114 -9.96 2.24 -3.05
CA LYS A 114 -9.66 2.94 -1.79
C LYS A 114 -9.80 4.45 -1.82
N THR A 115 -9.66 5.05 -2.98
CA THR A 115 -9.86 6.50 -3.15
C THR A 115 -11.30 6.85 -3.55
N ASP A 116 -12.21 5.86 -3.62
CA ASP A 116 -13.59 6.06 -4.04
C ASP A 116 -13.67 6.80 -5.40
N SER A 117 -12.80 6.37 -6.32
CA SER A 117 -12.63 7.02 -7.62
C SER A 117 -13.57 6.40 -8.65
N HIS A 118 -14.58 7.17 -9.06
CA HIS A 118 -15.51 6.80 -10.13
C HIS A 118 -15.14 7.49 -11.44
N PHE A 119 -15.23 6.76 -12.55
CA PHE A 119 -14.84 7.27 -13.86
C PHE A 119 -15.99 7.15 -14.86
N VAL A 120 -16.37 8.27 -15.46
CA VAL A 120 -17.23 8.29 -16.64
C VAL A 120 -16.33 8.37 -17.86
N LEU A 121 -16.07 7.24 -18.49
CA LEU A 121 -15.18 7.14 -19.64
C LEU A 121 -15.93 7.30 -20.96
N ASN A 122 -15.42 8.18 -21.83
CA ASN A 122 -15.82 8.24 -23.23
C ASN A 122 -14.83 7.47 -24.13
N THR A 123 -15.19 7.26 -25.40
CA THR A 123 -14.37 6.53 -26.38
C THR A 123 -12.94 7.07 -26.48
N TYR A 124 -12.80 8.40 -26.52
CA TYR A 124 -11.48 9.05 -26.59
C TYR A 124 -10.62 8.74 -25.36
N GLN A 125 -11.19 8.72 -24.16
CA GLN A 125 -10.46 8.40 -22.93
C GLN A 125 -10.06 6.93 -22.87
N ILE A 126 -10.92 6.02 -23.34
CA ILE A 126 -10.62 4.59 -23.45
C ILE A 126 -9.43 4.38 -24.40
N ASP A 127 -9.47 4.97 -25.59
CA ASP A 127 -8.39 4.86 -26.57
C ASP A 127 -7.09 5.53 -26.07
N LYS A 128 -7.21 6.64 -25.33
CA LYS A 128 -6.06 7.26 -24.66
C LYS A 128 -5.44 6.35 -23.61
N LEU A 129 -6.24 5.65 -22.81
CA LEU A 129 -5.73 4.70 -21.81
C LEU A 129 -4.98 3.53 -22.49
N ARG A 130 -5.59 2.94 -23.52
CA ARG A 130 -4.98 1.86 -24.32
C ARG A 130 -3.68 2.27 -24.98
N SER A 131 -3.67 3.42 -25.67
CA SER A 131 -2.48 3.93 -26.37
C SER A 131 -1.34 4.31 -25.41
N GLN A 132 -1.65 4.59 -24.15
CA GLN A 132 -0.64 4.80 -23.10
C GLN A 132 -0.18 3.51 -22.43
N GLY A 133 -0.67 2.34 -22.85
CA GLY A 133 -0.27 1.03 -22.33
C GLY A 133 -1.04 0.56 -21.10
N VAL A 134 -2.06 1.31 -20.65
CA VAL A 134 -2.87 0.91 -19.49
C VAL A 134 -3.60 -0.40 -19.82
N SER A 135 -3.46 -1.39 -18.94
CA SER A 135 -4.02 -2.73 -19.19
C SER A 135 -5.54 -2.72 -19.32
N GLU A 136 -6.08 -3.55 -20.22
CA GLU A 136 -7.54 -3.75 -20.40
C GLU A 136 -8.25 -4.09 -19.08
N LYS A 137 -7.58 -4.81 -18.16
CA LYS A 137 -8.15 -5.12 -16.83
C LYS A 137 -8.51 -3.86 -16.04
N VAL A 138 -7.64 -2.85 -16.05
CA VAL A 138 -7.86 -1.56 -15.35
C VAL A 138 -8.95 -0.78 -16.08
N ILE A 139 -8.90 -0.73 -17.41
CA ILE A 139 -9.88 0.01 -18.22
C ILE A 139 -11.29 -0.58 -18.00
N ASN A 140 -11.44 -1.89 -18.07
CA ASN A 140 -12.71 -2.58 -17.81
C ASN A 140 -13.22 -2.33 -16.39
N TYR A 141 -12.33 -2.33 -15.39
CA TYR A 141 -12.71 -1.99 -14.03
C TYR A 141 -13.23 -0.55 -13.93
N MET A 142 -12.56 0.42 -14.56
CA MET A 142 -12.99 1.81 -14.57
C MET A 142 -14.35 2.01 -15.26
N MET A 143 -14.67 1.21 -16.29
CA MET A 143 -15.98 1.26 -16.97
C MET A 143 -17.11 0.67 -16.12
N ASN A 144 -16.84 -0.45 -15.45
CA ASN A 144 -17.85 -1.14 -14.65
C ASN A 144 -18.06 -0.52 -13.26
N ASN A 145 -17.09 0.27 -12.77
CA ASN A 145 -17.17 0.96 -11.48
C ASN A 145 -17.82 2.34 -11.64
N THR A 146 -19.10 2.34 -12.01
CA THR A 146 -19.96 3.53 -12.14
C THR A 146 -20.96 3.64 -11.00
#